data_AF-U4QGP4-F1
#
_entry.id   AF-U4QGP4-F1
#
_cell.length_a   1.000
_cell.length_b   1.000
_cell.length_c   1.000
_cell.angle_alpha   90.00
_cell.angle_beta   90.00
_cell.angle_gamma   90.00
#
_symmetry.space_group_name_H-M   'P 1'
#
loop_
_entity.id
_entity.type
_entity.pdbx_description
1 polymer ?
#
loop_
_entity_poly.entity_id
_entity_poly.type
_entity_poly.pdbx_seq_one_letter_code
_entity_poly.pdbx_strand_id
1 'polypeptide(L)'
;MILNPYYKDKLANKTVTILDDYVTNGISFEAARNLLEAENVKQINFVAIGRFRSRMSNGLGIYQKESYSLAKDLFSANTSAQLTKRDKDFGMNGKYDESAHADLADLAKLF
;
A
#
# COMPACT_ATOMS: atom_id res chain seq x y z
N MET A 1 -12.40 -3.58 7.95
CA MET A 1 -11.07 -4.16 8.26
C MET A 1 -10.68 -3.66 9.65
N ILE A 2 -10.10 -4.51 10.49
CA ILE A 2 -9.68 -4.15 11.87
C ILE A 2 -8.17 -4.34 12.00
N LEU A 3 -7.52 -3.52 12.82
CA LEU A 3 -6.16 -3.80 13.27
C LEU A 3 -6.18 -4.92 14.30
N ASN A 4 -5.20 -5.82 14.22
CA ASN A 4 -5.06 -6.85 15.24
C ASN A 4 -4.71 -6.18 16.59
N PRO A 5 -5.49 -6.41 17.67
CA PRO A 5 -5.26 -5.82 18.99
C PRO A 5 -3.85 -6.04 19.55
N TYR A 6 -3.17 -7.09 19.09
CA TYR A 6 -1.76 -7.32 19.41
C TYR A 6 -0.85 -6.12 19.11
N TYR A 7 -1.17 -5.31 18.09
CA TYR A 7 -0.36 -4.16 17.66
C TYR A 7 -0.75 -2.83 18.31
N LYS A 8 -1.74 -2.84 19.22
CA LYS A 8 -2.16 -1.64 19.93
C LYS A 8 -0.97 -0.99 20.66
N ASP A 9 -0.81 0.32 20.47
CA ASP A 9 0.27 1.14 21.02
C ASP A 9 1.70 0.74 20.56
N LYS A 10 1.84 -0.15 19.58
CA LYS A 10 3.14 -0.62 19.06
C LYS A 10 3.56 0.01 17.74
N LEU A 11 2.62 0.64 17.02
CA LEU A 11 2.82 1.10 15.65
C LEU A 11 3.24 2.57 15.54
N ALA A 12 2.85 3.40 16.51
CA ALA A 12 3.21 4.82 16.53
C ALA A 12 4.72 5.02 16.43
N ASN A 13 5.15 5.97 15.58
CA ASN A 13 6.55 6.29 15.30
C ASN A 13 7.40 5.16 14.68
N LYS A 14 6.80 4.03 14.29
CA LYS A 14 7.52 2.94 13.62
C LYS A 14 7.64 3.17 12.13
N THR A 15 8.60 2.47 11.54
CA THR A 15 8.64 2.24 10.09
C THR A 15 8.03 0.86 9.84
N VAL A 16 7.02 0.80 8.98
CA VAL A 16 6.34 -0.45 8.62
C VAL A 16 6.54 -0.69 7.13
N THR A 17 6.92 -1.91 6.76
CA THR A 17 6.99 -2.34 5.35
C THR A 17 5.82 -3.28 5.07
N ILE A 18 5.02 -2.95 4.06
CA ILE A 18 3.96 -3.82 3.54
C ILE A 18 4.49 -4.52 2.29
N LEU A 19 4.35 -5.84 2.25
CA LEU A 19 4.59 -6.68 1.09
C LEU A 19 3.24 -7.16 0.56
N ASP A 20 2.90 -6.84 -0.68
CA ASP A 20 1.60 -7.20 -1.30
C ASP A 20 1.83 -7.53 -2.78
N ASP A 21 1.08 -8.48 -3.33
CA ASP A 21 1.20 -8.87 -4.75
C ASP A 21 0.43 -7.92 -5.69
N TYR A 22 -0.31 -6.94 -5.15
CA TYR A 22 -1.01 -5.85 -5.82
C TYR A 22 -1.73 -6.28 -7.12
N VAL A 23 -2.35 -7.47 -7.09
CA VAL A 23 -2.92 -8.07 -8.30
C VAL A 23 -4.33 -7.54 -8.61
N THR A 24 -5.05 -7.07 -7.58
CA THR A 24 -6.48 -6.70 -7.63
C THR A 24 -6.74 -5.28 -7.13
N ASN A 25 -6.23 -4.29 -7.86
CA ASN A 25 -6.51 -2.85 -7.68
C ASN A 25 -6.16 -2.26 -6.30
N GLY A 26 -5.45 -2.99 -5.43
CA GLY A 26 -4.87 -2.45 -4.20
C GLY A 26 -5.88 -2.11 -3.09
N ILE A 27 -7.07 -2.72 -3.06
CA ILE A 27 -8.07 -2.40 -2.02
C ILE A 27 -7.57 -2.78 -0.62
N SER A 28 -6.98 -3.98 -0.47
CA SER A 28 -6.32 -4.43 0.76
C SER A 28 -5.21 -3.47 1.18
N PHE A 29 -4.42 -3.04 0.20
CA PHE A 29 -3.34 -2.10 0.38
C PHE A 29 -3.82 -0.74 0.89
N GLU A 30 -4.83 -0.15 0.26
CA GLU A 30 -5.38 1.13 0.71
C GLU A 30 -5.96 1.04 2.12
N ALA A 31 -6.67 -0.05 2.42
CA ALA A 31 -7.18 -0.28 3.76
C ALA A 31 -6.03 -0.36 4.78
N ALA A 32 -4.95 -1.09 4.47
CA ALA A 32 -3.81 -1.23 5.37
C ALA A 32 -3.08 0.10 5.57
N ARG A 33 -2.82 0.83 4.49
CA ARG A 33 -2.17 2.16 4.54
C ARG A 33 -2.96 3.13 5.41
N ASN A 34 -4.28 3.23 5.23
CA ASN A 34 -5.11 4.13 6.02
C ASN A 34 -5.13 3.74 7.52
N LEU A 35 -5.16 2.44 7.85
CA LEU A 35 -5.05 1.99 9.26
C LEU A 35 -3.70 2.36 9.88
N LEU A 36 -2.60 2.15 9.16
CA LEU A 36 -1.25 2.47 9.65
C LEU A 36 -1.03 3.99 9.79
N GLU A 37 -1.53 4.79 8.84
CA GLU A 37 -1.50 6.26 8.96
C GLU A 37 -2.31 6.74 10.17
N ALA A 38 -3.48 6.16 10.43
CA ALA A 38 -4.31 6.50 11.58
C ALA A 38 -3.65 6.15 12.94
N GLU A 39 -2.80 5.13 12.97
CA GLU A 39 -1.97 4.77 14.14
C GLU A 39 -0.67 5.58 14.25
N ASN A 40 -0.51 6.64 13.45
CA ASN A 40 0.66 7.52 13.47
C ASN A 40 1.98 6.78 13.22
N VAL A 41 1.97 5.80 12.32
CA VAL A 41 3.19 5.19 11.79
C VAL A 41 4.03 6.27 11.12
N LYS A 42 5.33 6.33 11.45
CA LYS A 42 6.25 7.37 10.95
C LYS A 42 6.49 7.26 9.46
N GLN A 43 6.65 6.03 8.98
CA GLN A 43 6.97 5.74 7.59
C GLN A 43 6.36 4.41 7.17
N ILE A 44 5.70 4.39 6.02
CA ILE A 44 5.14 3.18 5.42
C ILE A 44 5.89 2.95 4.11
N ASN A 45 6.67 1.88 4.06
CA ASN A 45 7.31 1.41 2.83
C ASN A 45 6.39 0.40 2.17
N PHE A 46 6.13 0.59 0.88
CA PHE A 46 5.35 -0.37 0.13
C PHE A 46 6.22 -1.07 -0.90
N VAL A 47 6.23 -2.39 -0.85
CA VAL A 47 6.90 -3.23 -1.83
C VAL A 47 5.85 -4.13 -2.45
N ALA A 48 5.63 -3.97 -3.75
CA ALA A 48 4.68 -4.77 -4.47
C ALA A 48 5.31 -5.48 -5.66
N ILE A 49 4.83 -6.69 -5.92
CA ILE A 49 5.24 -7.51 -7.06
C ILE A 49 3.99 -7.75 -7.90
N GLY A 50 3.72 -6.89 -8.89
CA GLY A 50 2.48 -7.00 -9.66
C GLY A 50 2.24 -5.88 -10.66
N ARG A 51 1.04 -5.89 -11.28
CA ARG A 51 0.62 -4.92 -12.29
C ARG A 51 0.21 -3.60 -11.63
N PHE A 52 1.21 -2.82 -11.23
CA PHE A 52 1.04 -1.43 -10.78
C PHE A 52 1.04 -0.43 -11.96
N ARG A 53 1.28 -0.92 -13.19
CA ARG A 53 1.45 -0.11 -14.42
C ARG A 53 0.18 -0.05 -15.27
N SER A 54 -0.30 1.16 -15.56
CA SER A 54 -1.43 1.36 -16.50
C SER A 54 -0.88 1.56 -17.89
N ARG A 55 -1.56 0.99 -18.89
CA ARG A 55 -1.22 1.20 -20.30
C ARG A 55 -1.52 2.62 -20.78
N MET A 56 -2.32 3.40 -20.06
CA MET A 56 -2.80 4.72 -20.52
C MET A 56 -1.82 5.89 -20.28
N SER A 57 -0.76 5.71 -19.48
CA SER A 57 0.11 6.83 -19.05
C SER A 57 1.61 6.49 -19.16
N ASN A 58 2.13 6.23 -20.37
CA ASN A 58 3.55 5.90 -20.60
C ASN A 58 4.11 4.73 -19.74
N GLY A 59 3.24 3.83 -19.27
CA GLY A 59 3.60 2.75 -18.33
C GLY A 59 3.60 3.14 -16.85
N LEU A 60 3.27 4.38 -16.49
CA LEU A 60 3.25 4.92 -15.13
C LEU A 60 1.80 5.16 -14.66
N GLY A 61 1.36 4.43 -13.62
CA GLY A 61 0.21 4.79 -12.79
C GLY A 61 -1.05 3.91 -12.92
N ILE A 62 -1.19 2.91 -12.05
CA ILE A 62 -2.52 2.36 -11.63
C ILE A 62 -2.91 2.86 -10.24
N TYR A 63 -1.95 3.33 -9.45
CA TYR A 63 -2.21 3.64 -8.06
C TYR A 63 -2.77 5.04 -7.86
N GLN A 64 -4.07 5.06 -7.56
CA GLN A 64 -4.76 6.20 -6.98
C GLN A 64 -4.74 6.04 -5.46
N LYS A 65 -4.21 7.03 -4.75
CA LYS A 65 -4.28 7.08 -3.28
C LYS A 65 -5.67 7.53 -2.86
N GLU A 66 -6.31 6.78 -1.96
CA GLU A 66 -7.62 7.07 -1.39
C GLU A 66 -7.50 7.29 0.11
N SER A 67 -7.60 8.54 0.54
CA SER A 67 -7.52 8.89 1.97
C SER A 67 -8.88 8.71 2.63
N TYR A 68 -8.89 8.06 3.80
CA TYR A 68 -10.11 7.84 4.58
C TYR A 68 -9.99 8.46 5.97
N SER A 69 -11.09 9.05 6.43
CA SER A 69 -11.31 9.30 7.85
C SER A 69 -11.83 8.02 8.49
N LEU A 70 -11.13 7.51 9.48
CA LEU A 70 -11.48 6.26 10.17
C LEU A 70 -12.07 6.55 11.56
N ALA A 71 -12.86 5.61 12.08
CA ALA A 71 -13.33 5.66 13.46
C ALA A 71 -12.16 5.69 14.45
N LYS A 72 -12.41 6.26 15.64
CA LYS A 72 -11.40 6.39 16.70
C LYS A 72 -10.91 5.05 17.24
N ASP A 73 -11.74 4.01 17.19
CA ASP A 73 -11.35 2.65 17.55
C ASP A 73 -11.17 1.79 16.29
N LEU A 74 -9.92 1.44 16.02
CA LEU A 74 -9.50 0.62 14.87
C LEU A 74 -9.39 -0.87 15.22
N PHE A 75 -9.58 -1.23 16.49
CA PHE A 75 -9.32 -2.58 17.01
C PHE A 75 -10.61 -3.37 17.29
N SER A 76 -11.78 -2.74 17.16
CA SER A 76 -13.09 -3.38 17.32
C SER A 76 -13.89 -3.39 16.02
N ALA A 77 -14.90 -4.27 15.95
CA ALA A 77 -15.70 -4.46 14.74
C ALA A 77 -16.54 -3.22 14.32
N ASN A 78 -16.58 -2.17 15.15
CA ASN A 78 -17.33 -0.94 14.89
C ASN A 78 -16.53 0.14 14.13
N THR A 79 -15.51 -0.25 13.38
CA THR A 79 -14.74 0.70 12.56
C THR A 79 -15.56 1.16 11.35
N SER A 80 -15.91 2.45 11.31
CA SER A 80 -16.42 3.14 10.12
C SER A 80 -15.28 3.79 9.34
N ALA A 81 -15.46 3.92 8.02
CA ALA A 81 -14.51 4.58 7.14
C ALA A 81 -15.27 5.50 6.16
N GLN A 82 -14.83 6.75 6.05
CA GLN A 82 -15.38 7.71 5.11
C GLN A 82 -14.27 8.19 4.17
N LEU A 83 -14.46 8.03 2.87
CA LEU A 83 -13.53 8.54 1.86
C LEU A 83 -13.50 10.07 1.93
N THR A 84 -12.31 10.64 2.09
CA THR A 84 -12.10 12.09 2.16
C THR A 84 -11.46 12.65 0.90
N LYS A 85 -10.56 11.90 0.26
CA LYS A 85 -9.84 12.36 -0.93
C LYS A 85 -9.43 11.21 -1.83
N ARG A 86 -9.50 11.44 -3.14
CA ARG A 86 -8.82 10.62 -4.16
C ARG A 86 -7.70 11.44 -4.80
N ASP A 87 -6.54 10.83 -4.93
CA ASP A 87 -5.39 11.38 -5.62
C ASP A 87 -4.98 10.41 -6.74
N LYS A 88 -5.45 10.71 -7.94
CA LYS A 88 -5.23 9.91 -9.15
C LYS A 88 -3.80 9.96 -9.65
N ASP A 89 -3.08 11.01 -9.26
CA ASP A 89 -1.77 11.34 -9.78
C ASP A 89 -0.66 10.86 -8.84
N PHE A 90 -1.02 10.40 -7.63
CA PHE A 90 -0.08 9.90 -6.63
C PHE A 90 0.88 8.86 -7.21
N GLY A 91 0.35 7.87 -7.94
CA GLY A 91 1.14 6.81 -8.57
C GLY A 91 2.05 7.28 -9.71
N MET A 92 1.83 8.47 -10.29
CA MET A 92 2.72 9.02 -11.32
C MET A 92 4.09 9.43 -10.77
N ASN A 93 4.20 9.64 -9.45
CA ASN A 93 5.47 9.93 -8.78
C ASN A 93 6.29 8.66 -8.45
N GLY A 94 5.77 7.48 -8.81
CA GLY A 94 6.45 6.21 -8.57
C GLY A 94 7.73 6.08 -9.38
N LYS A 95 8.80 5.59 -8.74
CA LYS A 95 10.02 5.16 -9.45
C LYS A 95 9.92 3.67 -9.73
N TYR A 96 10.15 3.29 -10.98
CA TYR A 96 10.21 1.89 -11.38
C TYR A 96 11.64 1.49 -11.67
N ASP A 97 12.05 0.39 -11.08
CA ASP A 97 13.31 -0.26 -11.42
C ASP A 97 13.02 -1.43 -12.37
N GLU A 98 13.35 -1.25 -13.65
CA GLU A 98 13.18 -2.31 -14.66
C GLU A 98 14.29 -3.37 -14.57
N SER A 99 15.42 -3.06 -13.93
CA SER A 99 16.55 -4.00 -13.81
C SER A 99 16.22 -5.16 -12.87
N ALA A 100 15.35 -4.95 -11.89
CA ALA A 100 14.85 -6.01 -11.00
C ALA A 100 14.20 -7.18 -11.77
N HIS A 101 13.69 -6.95 -12.99
CA HIS A 101 13.12 -8.00 -13.82
C HIS A 101 14.19 -8.83 -14.55
N ALA A 102 15.33 -8.22 -14.88
CA ALA A 102 16.48 -8.89 -15.48
C ALA A 102 17.12 -9.86 -14.48
N ASP A 103 17.26 -9.45 -13.21
CA ASP A 103 17.80 -10.28 -12.13
C ASP A 103 16.99 -11.57 -11.93
N LEU A 104 15.65 -11.49 -12.02
CA LEU A 104 14.77 -12.66 -11.96
C LEU A 104 14.92 -13.58 -13.18
N ALA A 105 15.12 -13.01 -14.37
CA ALA A 105 15.33 -13.79 -15.59
C ALA A 105 16.66 -14.56 -15.55
N ASP A 106 17.69 -13.99 -14.93
CA ASP A 106 18.97 -14.67 -14.73
C ASP A 106 18.88 -15.73 -13.63
N LEU A 107 18.13 -15.48 -12.56
CA LEU A 107 17.85 -16.48 -11.52
C LEU A 107 17.15 -17.73 -12.11
N ALA A 108 16.22 -17.54 -13.04
CA ALA A 108 15.51 -18.63 -13.70
C ALA A 108 16.40 -19.49 -14.63
N LYS A 109 17.59 -19.00 -15.03
CA LYS A 109 18.57 -19.77 -15.83
C LYS A 109 19.48 -20.65 -14.96
N LEU A 110 19.40 -20.53 -13.63
CA LEU A 110 20.20 -21.29 -12.67
C LEU A 110 19.53 -22.61 -12.23
N PHE A 111 18.31 -22.90 -12.70
CA PHE A 111 17.53 -24.10 -12.42
C PHE A 111 17.01 -24.71 -13.73
#